data_AF-A0A3D1KQN7-F1
#
_entry.id   AF-A0A3D1KQN7-F1
#
_cell.length_a   1.000
_cell.length_b   1.000
_cell.length_c   1.000
_cell.angle_alpha   90.00
_cell.angle_beta   90.00
_cell.angle_gamma   90.00
#
_symmetry.space_group_name_H-M   'P 1'
#
loop_
_entity.id
_entity.type
_entity.pdbx_description
1 polymer ?
#
loop_
_entity_poly.entity_id
_entity_poly.type
_entity_poly.pdbx_seq_one_letter_code
_entity_poly.pdbx_strand_id
1 'polypeptide(L)'
;MKTIRKHLRLISLLLAFTFLQQSCSVYHSSTASIDEAIQSNVKIKLASETEDNYEFQELQRENGNIYGITKWKSVTADLLSAQIVEDTKDQKNVKILLRNDQLNNIHLQNKTMSTLATIGIPLVVVGIIVIIARKSISPSFNFQI
;
A
#
# COMPACT_ATOMS: atom_id res chain seq x y z
N MET A 1 6.88 -18.41 36.21
CA MET A 1 6.21 -18.75 34.92
C MET A 1 5.14 -17.73 34.45
N LYS A 2 4.39 -17.06 35.33
CA LYS A 2 3.33 -16.10 34.92
C LYS A 2 3.85 -14.88 34.12
N THR A 3 5.02 -14.33 34.48
CA THR A 3 5.61 -13.15 33.83
C THR A 3 6.09 -13.43 32.41
N ILE A 4 6.75 -14.58 32.19
CA ILE A 4 7.19 -15.03 30.86
C ILE A 4 6.00 -15.19 29.90
N ARG A 5 4.89 -15.78 30.37
CA ARG A 5 3.67 -15.94 29.57
C ARG A 5 3.03 -14.58 29.21
N LYS A 6 3.13 -13.57 30.07
CA LYS A 6 2.67 -12.19 29.78
C LYS A 6 3.53 -11.53 28.70
N HIS A 7 4.85 -11.64 28.78
CA HIS A 7 5.75 -11.08 27.76
C HIS A 7 5.55 -11.75 26.39
N LEU A 8 5.43 -13.09 26.34
CA LEU A 8 5.13 -13.82 25.10
C LEU A 8 3.81 -13.38 24.46
N ARG A 9 2.77 -13.16 25.26
CA ARG A 9 1.46 -12.69 24.77
C ARG A 9 1.54 -11.27 24.20
N LEU A 10 2.31 -10.39 24.83
CA LEU A 10 2.50 -9.02 24.37
C LEU A 10 3.34 -8.98 23.09
N ILE A 11 4.42 -9.77 23.01
CA ILE A 11 5.24 -9.93 21.81
C ILE A 11 4.41 -10.47 20.64
N SER A 12 3.57 -11.48 20.88
CA SER A 12 2.69 -12.05 19.85
C SER A 12 1.68 -11.02 19.32
N LEU A 13 1.10 -10.18 20.19
CA LEU A 13 0.23 -9.08 19.76
C LEU A 13 0.98 -8.04 18.94
N LEU A 14 2.21 -7.72 19.33
CA LEU A 14 3.05 -6.75 18.62
C LEU A 14 3.44 -7.26 17.23
N LEU A 15 3.81 -8.55 17.13
CA LEU A 15 4.03 -9.20 15.84
C LEU A 15 2.76 -9.17 14.97
N ALA A 16 1.62 -9.59 15.52
CA ALA A 16 0.35 -9.58 14.78
C ALA A 16 0.01 -8.18 14.25
N PHE A 17 0.25 -7.14 15.05
CA PHE A 17 0.08 -5.75 14.62
C PHE A 17 1.00 -5.37 13.46
N THR A 18 2.28 -5.77 13.50
CA THR A 18 3.22 -5.50 12.39
C THR A 18 2.83 -6.25 11.11
N PHE A 19 2.25 -7.44 11.21
CA PHE A 19 1.72 -8.17 10.04
C PHE A 19 0.51 -7.47 9.41
N LEU A 20 -0.32 -6.79 10.21
CA LEU A 20 -1.45 -6.01 9.70
C LEU A 20 -1.02 -4.69 9.02
N GLN A 21 0.20 -4.24 9.27
CA GLN A 21 0.77 -3.06 8.60
C GLN A 21 1.39 -3.36 7.22
N GLN A 22 1.20 -4.57 6.68
CA GLN A 22 1.59 -4.84 5.29
C GLN A 22 0.82 -3.88 4.36
N SER A 23 1.58 -3.18 3.52
CA SER A 23 1.21 -1.89 2.90
C SER A 23 -0.17 -1.91 2.20
N CYS A 24 -1.21 -1.39 2.86
CA CYS A 24 -2.50 -1.13 2.21
C CYS A 24 -2.40 0.16 1.38
N SER A 25 -2.56 0.02 0.07
CA SER A 25 -2.59 1.15 -0.86
C SER A 25 -4.02 1.34 -1.35
N VAL A 26 -4.61 2.51 -1.06
CA VAL A 26 -5.95 2.89 -1.51
C VAL A 26 -5.79 3.92 -2.62
N TYR A 27 -6.44 3.67 -3.75
CA TYR A 27 -6.43 4.55 -4.91
C TYR A 27 -7.76 5.32 -5.00
N HIS A 28 -7.72 6.50 -5.60
CA HIS A 28 -8.94 7.22 -5.96
C HIS A 28 -9.74 6.42 -6.97
N SER A 29 -11.06 6.35 -6.78
CA SER A 29 -11.97 5.71 -7.73
C SER A 29 -12.12 6.50 -9.02
N SER A 30 -11.91 7.81 -8.97
CA SER A 30 -11.91 8.70 -10.13
C SER A 30 -10.62 8.59 -10.92
N THR A 31 -10.74 8.66 -12.24
CA THR A 31 -9.62 8.81 -13.16
C THR A 31 -9.06 10.24 -13.09
N ALA A 32 -7.75 10.37 -12.95
CA ALA A 32 -7.03 11.64 -12.97
C ALA A 32 -6.49 11.96 -14.37
N SER A 33 -6.20 13.23 -14.61
CA SER A 33 -5.55 13.65 -15.85
C SER A 33 -4.05 13.30 -15.85
N ILE A 34 -3.47 13.21 -17.04
CA ILE A 34 -2.03 12.96 -17.23
C ILE A 34 -1.18 14.03 -16.52
N ASP A 35 -1.52 15.30 -16.70
CA ASP A 35 -0.74 16.42 -16.15
C ASP A 35 -0.81 16.45 -14.62
N GLU A 36 -1.99 16.18 -14.06
CA GLU A 36 -2.17 16.02 -12.60
C GLU A 36 -1.35 14.83 -12.08
N ALA A 37 -1.33 13.72 -12.81
CA ALA A 37 -0.59 12.53 -12.41
C ALA A 37 0.93 12.78 -12.37
N ILE A 38 1.47 13.48 -13.37
CA ILE A 38 2.89 13.89 -13.39
C ILE A 38 3.19 14.85 -12.23
N GLN A 39 2.32 15.83 -11.99
CA GLN A 39 2.53 16.84 -10.94
C GLN A 39 2.43 16.26 -9.53
N SER A 40 1.54 15.30 -9.32
CA SER A 40 1.24 14.73 -8.00
C SER A 40 2.41 13.97 -7.38
N ASN A 41 3.31 13.43 -8.20
CA ASN A 41 4.45 12.61 -7.77
C ASN A 41 4.05 11.53 -6.74
N VAL A 42 2.90 10.88 -6.99
CA VAL A 42 2.38 9.79 -6.17
C VAL A 42 2.34 8.50 -6.97
N LYS A 43 2.20 7.37 -6.26
CA LYS A 43 1.98 6.08 -6.92
C LYS A 43 0.71 6.13 -7.75
N ILE A 44 0.80 5.53 -8.93
CA ILE A 44 -0.26 5.55 -9.92
C ILE A 44 -0.57 4.12 -10.31
N LYS A 45 -1.87 3.85 -10.47
CA LYS A 45 -2.38 2.61 -11.02
C LYS A 45 -3.03 2.91 -12.37
N LEU A 46 -2.54 2.26 -13.42
CA LEU A 46 -3.18 2.29 -14.74
C LEU A 46 -4.06 1.06 -14.87
N ALA A 47 -5.36 1.27 -15.12
CA ALA A 47 -6.28 0.19 -15.41
C ALA A 47 -6.35 -0.01 -16.94
N SER A 48 -5.96 -1.19 -17.41
CA SER A 48 -6.16 -1.58 -18.80
C SER A 48 -7.64 -1.91 -19.04
N GLU A 49 -8.08 -1.80 -20.30
CA GLU A 49 -9.38 -2.32 -20.74
C GLU A 49 -9.49 -3.84 -20.55
N THR A 50 -8.34 -4.53 -20.47
CA THR A 50 -8.21 -5.98 -20.27
C THR A 50 -8.14 -6.40 -18.80
N GLU A 51 -8.58 -5.55 -17.87
CA GLU A 51 -8.59 -5.82 -16.41
C GLU A 51 -7.19 -5.89 -15.74
N ASP A 52 -6.12 -5.88 -16.54
CA ASP A 52 -4.75 -5.77 -16.05
C ASP A 52 -4.50 -4.41 -15.39
N ASN A 53 -3.87 -4.47 -14.22
CA ASN A 53 -3.55 -3.29 -13.44
C ASN A 53 -2.04 -3.10 -13.36
N TYR A 54 -1.55 -1.97 -13.87
CA TYR A 54 -0.13 -1.63 -13.88
C TYR A 54 0.17 -0.59 -12.81
N GLU A 55 1.12 -0.87 -11.92
CA GLU A 55 1.51 0.02 -10.84
C GLU A 55 2.84 0.73 -11.15
N PHE A 56 2.80 2.05 -11.10
CA PHE A 56 3.95 2.93 -11.27
C PHE A 56 4.18 3.74 -10.01
N GLN A 57 5.45 4.03 -9.70
CA GLN A 57 5.82 4.92 -8.61
C GLN A 57 5.50 6.37 -8.94
N GLU A 58 5.68 6.75 -10.21
CA GLU A 58 5.43 8.07 -10.74
C GLU A 58 5.37 8.04 -12.26
N LEU A 59 4.82 9.11 -12.85
CA LEU A 59 4.89 9.39 -14.29
C LEU A 59 5.82 10.57 -14.53
N GLN A 60 6.60 10.50 -15.61
CA GLN A 60 7.48 11.57 -16.05
C GLN A 60 7.23 11.89 -17.53
N ARG A 61 7.31 13.18 -17.88
CA ARG A 61 7.25 13.62 -19.28
C ARG A 61 8.63 14.07 -19.72
N GLU A 62 9.18 13.40 -20.73
CA GLU A 62 10.46 13.76 -21.34
C GLU A 62 10.26 13.85 -22.86
N ASN A 63 10.69 14.95 -23.48
CA ASN A 63 10.63 15.17 -24.93
C ASN A 63 9.23 14.93 -25.57
N GLY A 64 8.16 15.23 -24.83
CA GLY A 64 6.76 15.03 -25.29
C GLY A 64 6.23 13.60 -25.12
N ASN A 65 7.08 12.65 -24.73
CA ASN A 65 6.69 11.29 -24.39
C ASN A 65 6.44 11.14 -22.89
N ILE A 66 5.59 10.19 -22.52
CA ILE A 66 5.22 9.91 -21.13
C ILE A 66 5.81 8.57 -20.74
N TYR A 67 6.55 8.56 -19.63
CA TYR A 67 7.22 7.41 -19.08
C TYR A 67 6.66 7.09 -17.71
N GLY A 68 6.40 5.80 -17.47
CA GLY A 68 6.10 5.28 -16.15
C GLY A 68 7.36 4.72 -15.49
N ILE A 69 7.64 5.14 -14.26
CA ILE A 69 8.74 4.60 -13.48
C ILE A 69 8.22 3.53 -12.53
N THR A 70 8.78 2.33 -12.60
CA THR A 70 8.45 1.24 -11.67
C THR A 70 9.69 0.48 -11.24
N LYS A 71 9.57 -0.41 -10.24
CA LYS A 71 10.73 -1.20 -9.77
C LYS A 71 11.09 -2.26 -10.80
N TRP A 72 12.39 -2.54 -10.98
CA TRP A 72 12.87 -3.59 -11.88
C TRP A 72 12.22 -4.95 -11.60
N LYS A 73 12.09 -5.35 -10.32
CA LYS A 73 11.45 -6.62 -9.91
C LYS A 73 9.96 -6.48 -9.58
N SER A 74 9.23 -5.63 -10.29
CA SER A 74 7.78 -5.51 -10.12
C SER A 74 7.05 -6.33 -11.17
N VAL A 75 5.84 -6.79 -10.84
CA VAL A 75 4.95 -7.47 -11.80
C VAL A 75 4.74 -6.61 -13.04
N THR A 76 4.62 -5.29 -12.88
CA THR A 76 4.49 -4.35 -13.99
C THR A 76 5.73 -4.32 -14.90
N ALA A 77 6.94 -4.39 -14.33
CA ALA A 77 8.16 -4.48 -15.14
C ALA A 77 8.24 -5.80 -15.91
N ASP A 78 7.81 -6.91 -15.31
CA ASP A 78 7.76 -8.21 -15.98
C ASP A 78 6.76 -8.19 -17.15
N LEU A 79 5.54 -7.66 -16.91
CA LEU A 79 4.47 -7.58 -17.91
C LEU A 79 4.77 -6.61 -19.05
N LEU A 80 5.45 -5.49 -18.77
CA LEU A 80 5.77 -4.45 -19.74
C LEU A 80 7.25 -4.45 -20.15
N SER A 81 7.93 -5.59 -19.98
CA SER A 81 9.36 -5.77 -20.28
C SER A 81 9.73 -5.35 -21.71
N ALA A 82 8.84 -5.56 -22.69
CA ALA A 82 9.03 -5.13 -24.07
C ALA A 82 8.97 -3.61 -24.30
N GLN A 83 8.45 -2.83 -23.34
CA GLN A 83 8.28 -1.38 -23.41
C GLN A 83 9.29 -0.62 -22.55
N ILE A 84 10.25 -1.33 -21.94
CA ILE A 84 11.33 -0.72 -21.16
C ILE A 84 12.28 -0.01 -22.12
N VAL A 85 12.45 1.30 -21.91
CA VAL A 85 13.34 2.14 -22.73
C VAL A 85 14.70 2.32 -22.08
N GLU A 86 14.75 2.34 -20.75
CA GLU A 86 15.97 2.62 -20.01
C GLU A 86 15.95 1.93 -18.65
N ASP A 87 17.08 1.30 -18.31
CA ASP A 87 17.35 0.89 -16.93
C ASP A 87 17.97 2.10 -16.20
N THR A 88 17.32 2.53 -15.13
CA THR A 88 17.81 3.72 -14.40
C THR A 88 19.16 3.37 -13.77
N LYS A 89 20.12 4.30 -13.75
CA LYS A 89 21.50 4.08 -13.23
C LYS A 89 21.60 3.36 -11.87
N ASP A 90 20.56 3.44 -11.05
CA ASP A 90 20.47 2.79 -9.74
C ASP A 90 20.07 1.30 -9.77
N GLN A 91 19.84 0.66 -10.93
CA GLN A 91 19.37 -0.74 -11.11
C GLN A 91 18.10 -1.11 -10.32
N LYS A 92 17.46 -0.13 -9.69
CA LYS A 92 16.33 -0.31 -8.78
C LYS A 92 15.01 -0.11 -9.49
N ASN A 93 15.00 0.79 -10.49
CA ASN A 93 13.83 1.23 -11.21
C ASN A 93 14.07 1.17 -12.72
N VAL A 94 13.02 0.88 -13.47
CA VAL A 94 12.98 0.90 -14.93
C VAL A 94 12.06 2.00 -15.42
N LYS A 95 12.40 2.58 -16.58
CA LYS A 95 11.52 3.49 -17.31
C LYS A 95 10.80 2.73 -18.42
N ILE A 96 9.48 2.79 -18.39
CA ILE A 96 8.60 2.18 -19.39
C ILE A 96 7.94 3.28 -20.19
N LEU A 97 8.05 3.25 -21.51
CA LEU A 97 7.34 4.18 -22.39
C LEU A 97 5.86 3.81 -22.42
N LEU A 98 5.00 4.77 -22.05
CA LEU A 98 3.57 4.58 -22.03
C LEU A 98 2.95 5.15 -23.31
N ARG A 99 2.08 4.36 -23.93
CA ARG A 99 1.27 4.81 -25.07
C ARG A 99 -0.02 5.48 -24.58
N ASN A 100 -0.56 6.39 -25.39
CA ASN A 100 -1.73 7.19 -25.03
C ASN A 100 -3.00 6.36 -24.76
N ASP A 101 -3.14 5.19 -25.39
CA ASP A 101 -4.21 4.22 -25.12
C ASP A 101 -4.19 3.72 -23.67
N GLN A 102 -3.01 3.58 -23.07
CA GLN A 102 -2.85 3.10 -21.70
C GLN A 102 -3.06 4.20 -20.64
N LEU A 103 -3.17 5.46 -21.07
CA LEU A 103 -3.28 6.63 -20.21
C LEU A 103 -4.72 7.09 -19.99
N ASN A 104 -5.72 6.33 -20.47
CA ASN A 104 -7.12 6.71 -20.33
C ASN A 104 -7.67 6.49 -18.91
N ASN A 105 -7.11 5.55 -18.14
CA ASN A 105 -7.59 5.20 -16.80
C ASN A 105 -6.48 5.31 -15.75
N ILE A 106 -6.12 6.54 -15.41
CA ILE A 106 -5.09 6.84 -14.42
C ILE A 106 -5.72 7.00 -13.05
N HIS A 107 -5.37 6.14 -12.10
CA HIS A 107 -5.83 6.24 -10.72
C HIS A 107 -4.69 6.68 -9.80
N LEU A 108 -4.85 7.83 -9.15
CA LEU A 108 -3.88 8.34 -8.19
C LEU A 108 -4.03 7.67 -6.84
N GLN A 109 -2.92 7.36 -6.18
CA GLN A 109 -2.95 6.89 -4.80
C GLN A 109 -3.51 7.97 -3.88
N ASN A 110 -4.55 7.62 -3.13
CA ASN A 110 -5.02 8.44 -2.03
C ASN A 110 -4.13 8.18 -0.80
N LYS A 111 -3.10 9.02 -0.60
CA LYS A 111 -2.17 8.90 0.54
C LYS A 111 -2.91 8.94 1.87
N THR A 112 -3.86 9.84 2.03
CA THR A 112 -4.63 10.02 3.27
C THR A 112 -5.44 8.77 3.63
N MET A 113 -6.21 8.23 2.66
CA MET A 113 -6.96 6.99 2.90
C MET A 113 -6.05 5.77 3.05
N SER A 114 -4.93 5.71 2.32
CA SER A 114 -3.95 4.63 2.47
C SER A 114 -3.37 4.59 3.88
N THR A 115 -3.00 5.76 4.43
CA THR A 115 -2.52 5.88 5.81
C THR A 115 -3.61 5.54 6.82
N LEU A 116 -4.85 6.02 6.61
CA LEU A 116 -5.97 5.73 7.49
C LEU A 116 -6.31 4.23 7.50
N ALA A 117 -6.29 3.56 6.35
CA ALA A 117 -6.53 2.13 6.25
C ALA A 117 -5.41 1.31 6.91
N THR A 118 -4.15 1.66 6.63
CA THR A 118 -2.98 0.93 7.13
C THR A 118 -2.78 1.07 8.64
N ILE A 119 -3.03 2.26 9.21
CA ILE A 119 -2.71 2.56 10.61
C ILE A 119 -3.97 2.79 11.44
N GLY A 120 -4.94 3.54 10.91
CA GLY A 120 -6.15 3.92 11.64
C GLY A 120 -7.03 2.73 12.00
N ILE A 121 -7.35 1.87 11.03
CA ILE A 121 -8.23 0.71 11.27
C ILE A 121 -7.65 -0.24 12.33
N PRO A 122 -6.37 -0.68 12.23
CA PRO A 122 -5.79 -1.55 13.25
C PRO A 122 -5.76 -0.94 14.65
N LEU A 123 -5.49 0.37 14.78
CA LEU A 123 -5.47 1.04 16.08
C LEU A 123 -6.85 1.04 16.77
N VAL A 124 -7.93 1.27 16.02
CA VAL A 124 -9.29 1.22 16.57
C VAL A 124 -9.61 -0.19 17.08
N VAL A 125 -9.27 -1.23 16.29
CA VAL A 125 -9.48 -2.63 16.68
C VAL A 125 -8.73 -2.97 17.96
N VAL A 126 -7.45 -2.58 18.07
CA VAL A 126 -6.65 -2.78 19.29
C VAL A 126 -7.28 -2.07 20.49
N GLY A 127 -7.77 -0.84 20.31
CA GLY A 127 -8.45 -0.09 21.36
C GLY A 127 -9.69 -0.82 21.89
N ILE A 128 -10.54 -1.33 21.01
CA ILE A 128 -11.74 -2.10 21.38
C ILE A 128 -11.36 -3.37 22.16
N ILE A 129 -10.36 -4.12 21.69
CA ILE A 129 -9.87 -5.33 22.38
C ILE A 129 -9.39 -5.02 23.80
N VAL A 130 -8.66 -3.91 23.99
CA VAL A 130 -8.19 -3.48 25.31
C VAL A 130 -9.35 -3.11 26.23
N ILE A 131 -10.36 -2.40 25.72
CA ILE A 131 -11.56 -2.04 26.49
C ILE A 131 -12.33 -3.29 26.92
N ILE A 132 -12.55 -4.25 26.01
CA ILE A 132 -13.23 -5.51 26.31
C ILE A 132 -12.43 -6.32 27.34
N ALA A 133 -11.10 -6.41 27.17
CA ALA A 133 -10.24 -7.11 28.11
C ALA A 133 -10.25 -6.49 29.52
N ARG A 134 -10.30 -5.15 29.63
CA ARG A 134 -10.46 -4.46 30.92
C ARG A 134 -11.84 -4.74 31.53
N LYS A 135 -12.91 -4.68 30.73
CA LYS A 135 -14.28 -4.94 31.20
C LYS A 135 -14.46 -6.39 31.66
N SER A 136 -13.79 -7.35 31.01
CA SER A 136 -13.80 -8.77 31.39
C SER A 136 -12.98 -9.08 32.65
N ILE A 137 -12.13 -8.16 33.12
CA ILE A 137 -11.27 -8.32 34.32
C ILE A 137 -11.93 -7.79 35.60
N SER A 138 -13.13 -7.21 35.52
CA SER A 138 -14.00 -6.95 36.68
C SER A 138 -15.43 -7.44 36.37
N PRO A 139 -15.83 -8.67 36.74
CA PRO A 139 -16.19 -8.97 38.13
C PRO A 139 -15.87 -10.42 38.64
N SER A 140 -15.73 -10.53 39.97
CA SER A 140 -15.73 -11.73 40.84
C SER A 140 -14.70 -12.85 40.60
N PHE A 141 -13.50 -12.69 41.17
CA PHE A 141 -12.74 -13.83 41.72
C PHE A 141 -13.17 -14.03 43.18
N ASN A 142 -14.25 -14.78 43.40
CA ASN A 142 -14.58 -15.33 44.72
C ASN A 142 -14.19 -16.81 44.67
N PHE A 143 -13.04 -17.14 45.27
CA PHE A 143 -12.58 -18.51 45.42
C PHE A 143 -13.02 -18.95 46.82
N GLN A 144 -14.07 -19.75 46.90
CA GLN A 144 -14.45 -20.44 48.13
C GLN A 144 -13.92 -21.87 48.03
N ILE A 145 -13.12 -22.25 49.05
CA ILE A 145 -12.69 -23.64 49.33
C ILE A 145 -13.90 -24.42 49.82
#